data_AF-A0A1Q6DI04-F1
#
_entry.id   AF-A0A1Q6DI04-F1
#
_cell.length_a   1.000
_cell.length_b   1.000
_cell.length_c   1.000
_cell.angle_alpha   90.00
_cell.angle_beta   90.00
_cell.angle_gamma   90.00
#
_symmetry.space_group_name_H-M   'P 1'
#
loop_
_entity.id
_entity.type
_entity.pdbx_description
1 polymer ?
#
loop_
_entity_poly.entity_id
_entity_poly.type
_entity_poly.pdbx_seq_one_letter_code
_entity_poly.pdbx_strand_id
1 'polypeptide(L)'
;MSNKQRSIKSKLFKLREWLTVSEAARHLSSVFCEDVTEADVLRLALDGHLKLSVNFVNPTYGKCGKLISSEDKENLPAHFLSLFDGFSEEKKDELIAGFIKMGHFENQFLDLDDKVTAIEGVWDLPMVCGQRYCIENEYQMLTGGPEVAPPIIGATFVVREGGQVCRLHERFDEPIEYETAQGEKKKVDFKNEADRYYPADATGLPSDDSVLVVRTQALIDLQERLSPADSDRNTPLDSRAETTYLNIIGAMLETFVHKDHGDVNFPSETKLREFLSERYAGFKGLTERTLAEKFAAAKKTIREEFD
;
A
#
# COMPACT_ATOMS: atom_id res chain seq x y z
N MET A 1 -26.42 -0.15 -32.87
CA MET A 1 -24.99 -0.18 -33.24
C MET A 1 -24.22 -0.56 -32.00
N SER A 2 -23.70 -1.79 -31.99
CA SER A 2 -23.07 -2.42 -30.82
C SER A 2 -21.73 -1.74 -30.57
N ASN A 3 -21.65 -0.99 -29.47
CA ASN A 3 -20.41 -0.44 -28.94
C ASN A 3 -19.65 -1.61 -28.32
N LYS A 4 -19.01 -2.40 -29.21
CA LYS A 4 -18.15 -3.51 -28.85
C LYS A 4 -17.12 -2.97 -27.87
N GLN A 5 -17.23 -3.41 -26.62
CA GLN A 5 -16.17 -3.49 -25.61
C GLN A 5 -14.81 -3.11 -26.21
N ARG A 6 -14.37 -1.87 -26.01
CA ARG A 6 -12.95 -1.53 -26.10
C ARG A 6 -12.31 -2.35 -24.99
N SER A 7 -11.76 -3.50 -25.40
CA SER A 7 -11.17 -4.48 -24.51
C SER A 7 -10.21 -3.79 -23.55
N ILE A 8 -10.55 -3.96 -22.28
CA ILE A 8 -9.81 -3.63 -21.07
C ILE A 8 -8.38 -4.17 -21.22
N LYS A 9 -7.39 -3.30 -20.98
CA LYS A 9 -5.93 -3.43 -21.23
C LYS A 9 -5.50 -3.14 -22.68
N SER A 10 -5.38 -1.84 -23.01
CA SER A 10 -4.64 -1.44 -24.21
C SER A 10 -3.23 -2.08 -24.18
N LYS A 11 -2.74 -2.60 -25.32
CA LYS A 11 -1.41 -3.22 -25.38
C LYS A 11 -0.31 -2.26 -24.88
N LEU A 12 -0.51 -0.95 -25.11
CA LEU A 12 0.39 0.10 -24.65
C LEU A 12 0.38 0.26 -23.12
N PHE A 13 -0.79 0.16 -22.47
CA PHE A 13 -0.90 0.22 -21.01
C PHE A 13 -0.09 -0.91 -20.34
N LYS A 14 -0.08 -2.11 -20.94
CA LYS A 14 0.73 -3.24 -20.44
C LYS A 14 2.24 -3.04 -20.59
N LEU A 15 2.69 -2.08 -21.41
CA LEU A 15 4.10 -1.84 -21.71
C LEU A 15 4.66 -0.62 -20.98
N ARG A 16 3.80 0.32 -20.56
CA ARG A 16 4.23 1.48 -19.79
C ARG A 16 4.31 1.14 -18.31
N GLU A 17 5.40 1.52 -17.67
CA GLU A 17 5.58 1.35 -16.23
C GLU A 17 4.70 2.32 -15.43
N TRP A 18 4.38 3.48 -16.02
CA TRP A 18 3.61 4.55 -15.39
C TRP A 18 2.90 5.43 -16.41
N LEU A 19 1.92 6.19 -15.92
CA LEU A 19 1.13 7.20 -16.62
C LEU A 19 1.25 8.55 -15.90
N THR A 20 1.15 9.69 -16.59
CA THR A 20 0.97 10.98 -15.90
C THR A 20 -0.37 11.04 -15.16
N VAL A 21 -0.55 11.99 -14.24
CA VAL A 21 -1.85 12.21 -13.54
C VAL A 21 -3.00 12.35 -14.54
N SER A 22 -2.82 13.17 -15.57
CA SER A 22 -3.80 13.35 -16.66
C SER A 22 -4.12 12.07 -17.43
N GLU A 23 -3.10 11.26 -17.70
CA GLU A 23 -3.27 9.96 -18.36
C GLU A 23 -3.99 8.95 -17.46
N ALA A 24 -3.69 8.94 -16.16
CA ALA A 24 -4.36 8.11 -15.18
C ALA A 24 -5.83 8.49 -15.02
N ALA A 25 -6.15 9.79 -14.95
CA ALA A 25 -7.52 10.31 -14.91
C ALA A 25 -8.33 9.83 -16.13
N ARG A 26 -7.77 9.98 -17.35
CA ARG A 26 -8.39 9.47 -18.59
C ARG A 26 -8.60 7.96 -18.58
N HIS A 27 -7.64 7.20 -18.05
CA HIS A 27 -7.75 5.74 -17.94
C HIS A 27 -8.85 5.34 -16.96
N LEU A 28 -8.86 5.92 -15.76
CA LEU A 28 -9.88 5.65 -14.74
C LEU A 28 -11.28 6.04 -15.22
N SER A 29 -11.41 7.19 -15.90
CA SER A 29 -12.69 7.60 -16.51
C SER A 29 -13.25 6.53 -17.45
N SER A 30 -12.37 5.95 -18.28
CA SER A 30 -12.75 4.88 -19.20
C SER A 30 -13.10 3.57 -18.50
N VAL A 31 -12.50 3.29 -17.34
CA VAL A 31 -12.69 2.03 -16.61
C VAL A 31 -13.95 2.09 -15.74
N PHE A 32 -14.13 3.19 -15.02
CA PHE A 32 -15.29 3.40 -14.15
C PHE A 32 -16.54 3.83 -14.91
N CYS A 33 -16.40 4.25 -16.17
CA CYS A 33 -17.49 4.84 -16.95
C CYS A 33 -18.09 6.09 -16.27
N GLU A 34 -17.23 6.84 -15.58
CA GLU A 34 -17.53 8.07 -14.87
C GLU A 34 -16.49 9.14 -15.28
N ASP A 35 -16.80 10.42 -15.07
CA ASP A 35 -15.83 11.48 -15.33
C ASP A 35 -14.86 11.57 -14.15
N VAL A 36 -13.60 11.20 -14.37
CA VAL A 36 -12.53 11.23 -13.37
C VAL A 36 -11.53 12.30 -13.79
N THR A 37 -11.42 13.34 -12.98
CA THR A 37 -10.52 14.47 -13.19
C THR A 37 -9.14 14.24 -12.57
N GLU A 38 -8.17 15.11 -12.86
CA GLU A 38 -6.86 15.08 -12.19
C GLU A 38 -6.99 15.32 -10.68
N ALA A 39 -7.92 16.20 -10.27
CA ALA A 39 -8.21 16.44 -8.85
C ALA A 39 -8.70 15.16 -8.14
N ASP A 40 -9.52 14.34 -8.81
CA ASP A 40 -9.97 13.06 -8.26
C ASP A 40 -8.81 12.09 -8.06
N VAL A 41 -7.84 12.05 -9.00
CA VAL A 41 -6.62 11.24 -8.85
C VAL A 41 -5.79 11.69 -7.66
N LEU A 42 -5.60 13.00 -7.48
CA LEU A 42 -4.89 13.55 -6.33
C LEU A 42 -5.63 13.25 -5.02
N ARG A 43 -6.96 13.39 -4.99
CA ARG A 43 -7.79 13.07 -3.82
C ARG A 43 -7.70 11.60 -3.44
N LEU A 44 -7.80 10.69 -4.41
CA LEU A 44 -7.59 9.26 -4.19
C LEU A 44 -6.21 8.96 -3.58
N ALA A 45 -5.17 9.70 -3.97
CA ALA A 45 -3.86 9.56 -3.39
C ALA A 45 -3.78 10.08 -1.95
N LEU A 46 -4.31 11.27 -1.70
CA LEU A 46 -4.35 11.89 -0.37
C LEU A 46 -5.16 11.06 0.64
N ASP A 47 -6.16 10.31 0.16
CA ASP A 47 -6.99 9.40 0.96
C ASP A 47 -6.40 7.98 1.07
N GLY A 48 -5.26 7.71 0.44
CA GLY A 48 -4.59 6.41 0.49
C GLY A 48 -5.26 5.33 -0.38
N HIS A 49 -6.20 5.71 -1.25
CA HIS A 49 -6.84 4.80 -2.19
C HIS A 49 -6.00 4.53 -3.44
N LEU A 50 -5.11 5.43 -3.83
CA LEU A 50 -4.26 5.25 -5.01
C LEU A 50 -2.81 5.67 -4.70
N LYS A 51 -1.84 4.85 -5.05
CA LYS A 51 -0.44 5.23 -4.86
C LYS A 51 0.01 6.20 -5.94
N LEU A 52 0.38 7.41 -5.53
CA LEU A 52 1.00 8.42 -6.38
C LEU A 52 2.52 8.29 -6.32
N SER A 53 3.18 8.59 -7.43
CA SER A 53 4.63 8.49 -7.59
C SER A 53 5.14 9.76 -8.30
N VAL A 54 6.45 9.97 -8.23
CA VAL A 54 7.18 10.99 -8.97
C VAL A 54 8.23 10.31 -9.84
N ASN A 55 8.36 10.75 -11.09
CA ASN A 55 9.47 10.39 -11.95
C ASN A 55 10.47 11.54 -12.01
N PHE A 56 11.68 11.32 -11.51
CA PHE A 56 12.80 12.24 -11.64
C PHE A 56 13.47 12.01 -13.00
N VAL A 57 13.26 12.95 -13.92
CA VAL A 57 13.80 12.88 -15.29
C VAL A 57 15.31 13.09 -15.29
N ASN A 58 15.78 14.02 -14.46
CA ASN A 58 17.19 14.23 -14.18
C ASN A 58 17.53 13.81 -12.74
N PRO A 59 18.80 13.49 -12.45
CA PRO A 59 19.21 13.14 -11.11
C PRO A 59 18.90 14.24 -10.10
N THR A 60 18.20 13.89 -9.03
CA THR A 60 18.05 14.72 -7.84
C THR A 60 18.88 14.15 -6.70
N TYR A 61 19.06 14.88 -5.61
CA TYR A 61 19.92 14.47 -4.51
C TYR A 61 19.08 14.14 -3.27
N GLY A 62 19.54 13.15 -2.50
CA GLY A 62 18.90 12.81 -1.24
C GLY A 62 19.79 11.99 -0.34
N LYS A 63 19.50 12.03 0.97
CA LYS A 63 20.03 11.06 1.92
C LYS A 63 19.09 9.88 1.93
N CYS A 64 19.59 8.70 1.61
CA CYS A 64 18.81 7.49 1.47
C CYS A 64 19.09 6.52 2.61
N GLY A 65 18.16 5.62 2.86
CA GLY A 65 18.29 4.58 3.86
C GLY A 65 17.05 3.70 3.88
N LYS A 66 16.61 3.29 5.07
CA LYS A 66 15.54 2.28 5.22
C LYS A 66 14.49 2.71 6.24
N LEU A 67 13.29 2.20 6.04
CA LEU A 67 12.25 2.19 7.06
C LEU A 67 12.43 0.94 7.94
N ILE A 68 12.57 1.14 9.25
CA ILE A 68 12.73 0.07 10.25
C ILE A 68 11.45 -0.01 11.05
N SER A 69 10.85 -1.21 11.20
CA SER A 69 9.65 -1.36 12.02
C SER A 69 9.94 -0.97 13.47
N SER A 70 9.02 -0.25 14.10
CA SER A 70 9.14 0.04 15.53
C SER A 70 8.99 -1.19 16.43
N GLU A 71 8.43 -2.27 15.90
CA GLU A 71 8.38 -3.58 16.57
C GLU A 71 9.76 -4.24 16.60
N ASP A 72 10.66 -3.88 15.67
CA ASP A 72 12.05 -4.34 15.61
C ASP A 72 12.96 -3.47 16.47
N LYS A 73 12.61 -3.29 17.76
CA LYS A 73 13.37 -2.46 18.72
C LYS A 73 14.86 -2.80 18.78
N GLU A 74 15.22 -4.06 18.54
CA GLU A 74 16.60 -4.56 18.53
C GLU A 74 17.43 -4.04 17.34
N ASN A 75 16.76 -3.60 16.27
CA ASN A 75 17.40 -3.10 15.05
C ASN A 75 17.40 -1.57 14.96
N LEU A 76 17.10 -0.86 16.06
CA LEU A 76 17.16 0.59 16.06
C LEU A 76 18.61 1.08 15.90
N PRO A 77 18.87 2.10 15.05
CA PRO A 77 20.21 2.58 14.81
C PRO A 77 20.88 3.08 16.10
N ALA A 78 22.15 2.71 16.31
CA ALA A 78 22.88 3.10 17.53
C ALA A 78 22.95 4.62 17.73
N HIS A 79 23.04 5.38 16.64
CA HIS A 79 23.05 6.85 16.67
C HIS A 79 21.69 7.45 17.05
N PHE A 80 20.59 6.71 16.84
CA PHE A 80 19.25 7.11 17.27
C PHE A 80 19.08 6.82 18.76
N LEU A 81 19.49 5.63 19.21
CA LEU A 81 19.44 5.24 20.62
C LEU A 81 20.27 6.20 21.49
N SER A 82 21.40 6.70 20.99
CA SER A 82 22.25 7.63 21.72
C SER A 82 21.62 9.01 21.95
N LEU A 83 20.58 9.39 21.19
CA LEU A 83 19.81 10.62 21.46
C LEU A 83 19.13 10.59 22.84
N PHE A 84 18.93 9.38 23.38
CA PHE A 84 18.29 9.15 24.67
C PHE A 84 19.28 8.67 25.73
N ASP A 85 20.59 8.80 25.48
CA ASP A 85 21.60 8.55 26.49
C ASP A 85 21.41 9.49 27.69
N GLY A 86 21.53 8.95 28.90
CA GLY A 86 21.30 9.70 30.14
C GLY A 86 19.86 9.68 30.67
N PHE A 87 18.90 9.11 29.94
CA PHE A 87 17.55 8.83 30.44
C PHE A 87 17.46 7.42 31.07
N SER A 88 16.50 7.22 31.98
CA SER A 88 16.18 5.87 32.50
C SER A 88 15.54 5.00 31.40
N GLU A 89 15.64 3.68 31.51
CA GLU A 89 15.10 2.75 30.50
C GLU A 89 13.59 2.95 30.26
N GLU A 90 12.80 3.15 31.33
CA GLU A 90 11.36 3.45 31.20
C GLU A 90 11.09 4.76 30.44
N LYS A 91 11.93 5.78 30.65
CA LYS A 91 11.79 7.08 29.97
C LYS A 91 12.28 7.01 28.53
N LYS A 92 13.31 6.21 28.24
CA LYS A 92 13.77 5.93 26.87
C LYS A 92 12.65 5.26 26.08
N ASP A 93 12.04 4.20 26.60
CA ASP A 93 10.92 3.53 25.92
C ASP A 93 9.76 4.48 25.62
N GLU A 94 9.40 5.36 26.56
CA GLU A 94 8.37 6.39 26.36
C GLU A 94 8.75 7.41 25.27
N LEU A 95 10.00 7.89 25.26
CA LEU A 95 10.49 8.87 24.30
C LEU A 95 10.64 8.27 22.90
N ILE A 96 11.14 7.04 22.80
CA ILE A 96 11.23 6.26 21.57
C ILE A 96 9.82 6.06 21.00
N ALA A 97 8.86 5.60 21.82
CA ALA A 97 7.47 5.46 21.41
C ALA A 97 6.82 6.80 20.99
N GLY A 98 7.14 7.90 21.67
CA GLY A 98 6.72 9.25 21.29
C GLY A 98 7.27 9.68 19.93
N PHE A 99 8.57 9.45 19.69
CA PHE A 99 9.21 9.74 18.40
C PHE A 99 8.64 8.89 17.27
N ILE A 100 8.37 7.59 17.51
CA ILE A 100 7.68 6.70 16.55
C ILE A 100 6.32 7.28 16.17
N LYS A 101 5.53 7.71 17.16
CA LYS A 101 4.20 8.26 16.94
C LYS A 101 4.21 9.62 16.25
N MET A 102 5.31 10.38 16.36
CA MET A 102 5.52 11.61 15.59
C MET A 102 6.06 11.32 14.17
N GLY A 103 6.59 10.12 13.94
CA GLY A 103 7.02 9.66 12.63
C GLY A 103 5.82 9.56 11.71
N HIS A 104 5.87 10.31 10.61
CA HIS A 104 4.78 10.30 9.63
C HIS A 104 4.67 8.97 8.86
N PHE A 105 5.61 8.03 9.05
CA PHE A 105 5.60 6.68 8.49
C PHE A 105 5.09 5.70 9.55
N GLU A 106 3.77 5.59 9.69
CA GLU A 106 3.04 4.65 10.56
C GLU A 106 3.89 3.59 11.30
N ASN A 107 4.27 3.87 12.55
CA ASN A 107 5.04 2.94 13.41
C ASN A 107 6.38 2.48 12.83
N GLN A 108 7.02 3.27 11.98
CA GLN A 108 8.33 2.98 11.39
C GLN A 108 9.33 4.10 11.69
N PHE A 109 10.58 3.70 11.89
CA PHE A 109 11.72 4.58 12.02
C PHE A 109 12.38 4.82 10.68
N LEU A 110 12.83 6.04 10.50
CA LEU A 110 13.62 6.44 9.37
C LEU A 110 15.10 6.40 9.72
N ASP A 111 15.82 5.42 9.17
CA ASP A 111 17.28 5.31 9.28
C ASP A 111 17.90 5.78 7.96
N LEU A 112 18.40 7.03 7.92
CA LEU A 112 19.05 7.59 6.73
C LEU A 112 20.55 7.54 6.88
N ASP A 113 21.24 7.16 5.81
CA ASP A 113 22.68 7.33 5.70
C ASP A 113 23.05 8.82 5.71
N ASP A 114 24.21 9.14 6.26
CA ASP A 114 24.73 10.51 6.25
C ASP A 114 25.16 10.98 4.85
N LYS A 115 25.40 10.03 3.95
CA LYS A 115 25.88 10.30 2.60
C LYS A 115 24.72 10.79 1.71
N VAL A 116 24.96 11.90 1.03
CA VAL A 116 24.09 12.35 -0.06
C VAL A 116 24.36 11.52 -1.30
N THR A 117 23.29 11.02 -1.91
CA THR A 117 23.30 10.20 -3.12
C THR A 117 22.42 10.81 -4.19
N ALA A 118 22.84 10.72 -5.45
CA ALA A 118 21.99 11.04 -6.58
C ALA A 118 20.96 9.92 -6.78
N ILE A 119 19.70 10.29 -7.01
CA ILE A 119 18.59 9.38 -7.30
C ILE A 119 17.87 9.84 -8.57
N GLU A 120 17.34 8.89 -9.32
CA GLU A 120 16.62 9.15 -10.57
C GLU A 120 15.48 8.13 -10.76
N GLY A 121 14.65 8.35 -11.78
CA GLY A 121 13.56 7.45 -12.14
C GLY A 121 12.35 7.58 -11.22
N VAL A 122 11.55 6.51 -11.16
CA VAL A 122 10.25 6.54 -10.49
C VAL A 122 10.36 6.15 -9.01
N TRP A 123 9.87 7.03 -8.16
CA TRP A 123 9.75 6.83 -6.72
C TRP A 123 8.31 7.08 -6.25
N ASP A 124 7.87 6.31 -5.28
CA ASP A 124 6.54 6.45 -4.69
C ASP A 124 6.52 7.57 -3.66
N LEU A 125 5.39 8.26 -3.59
CA LEU A 125 5.17 9.30 -2.60
C LEU A 125 4.41 8.69 -1.40
N PRO A 126 5.03 8.61 -0.21
CA PRO A 126 4.40 8.10 1.00
C PRO A 126 3.21 8.94 1.53
N MET A 127 2.89 10.08 0.91
CA MET A 127 1.85 11.02 1.36
C MET A 127 2.07 11.50 2.80
N VAL A 128 3.32 11.80 3.14
CA VAL A 128 3.72 12.37 4.42
C VAL A 128 4.34 13.76 4.27
N CYS A 129 4.27 14.56 5.34
CA CYS A 129 4.94 15.86 5.46
C CYS A 129 4.76 16.78 4.23
N GLY A 130 5.86 17.29 3.69
CA GLY A 130 5.89 18.27 2.62
C GLY A 130 5.26 17.78 1.33
N GLN A 131 5.37 16.49 1.00
CA GLN A 131 4.74 15.95 -0.20
C GLN A 131 3.23 15.93 -0.11
N ARG A 132 2.70 15.51 1.03
CA ARG A 132 1.25 15.57 1.27
C ARG A 132 0.75 17.00 1.13
N TYR A 133 1.49 17.96 1.70
CA TYR A 133 1.20 19.38 1.54
C TYR A 133 1.21 19.82 0.08
N CYS A 134 2.22 19.44 -0.71
CA CYS A 134 2.30 19.77 -2.14
C CYS A 134 1.06 19.28 -2.90
N ILE A 135 0.72 18.02 -2.71
CA ILE A 135 -0.42 17.39 -3.40
C ILE A 135 -1.74 17.97 -2.93
N GLU A 136 -1.89 18.28 -1.64
CA GLU A 136 -3.07 18.97 -1.11
C GLU A 136 -3.18 20.39 -1.70
N ASN A 137 -2.08 21.14 -1.78
CA ASN A 137 -2.07 22.46 -2.39
C ASN A 137 -2.44 22.41 -3.89
N GLU A 138 -1.89 21.46 -4.64
CA GLU A 138 -2.25 21.24 -6.06
C GLU A 138 -3.73 20.87 -6.22
N TYR A 139 -4.26 20.00 -5.34
CA TYR A 139 -5.69 19.67 -5.30
C TYR A 139 -6.56 20.91 -5.03
N GLN A 140 -6.21 21.75 -4.05
CA GLN A 140 -6.97 22.97 -3.77
C GLN A 140 -6.92 23.95 -4.95
N MET A 141 -5.77 24.09 -5.62
CA MET A 141 -5.65 24.92 -6.82
C MET A 141 -6.54 24.43 -7.97
N LEU A 142 -6.59 23.11 -8.21
CA LEU A 142 -7.43 22.51 -9.25
C LEU A 142 -8.93 22.62 -8.95
N THR A 143 -9.32 22.66 -7.67
CA THR A 143 -10.72 22.69 -7.23
C THR A 143 -11.22 24.08 -6.82
N GLY A 144 -10.36 25.10 -6.87
CA GLY A 144 -10.69 26.46 -6.43
C GLY A 144 -10.88 26.58 -4.91
N GLY A 145 -10.22 25.71 -4.15
CA GLY A 145 -10.24 25.70 -2.69
C GLY A 145 -9.29 26.72 -2.04
N PRO A 146 -9.19 26.71 -0.70
CA PRO A 146 -8.37 27.68 0.03
C PRO A 146 -6.87 27.45 -0.15
N GLU A 147 -6.10 28.51 0.12
CA GLU A 147 -4.65 28.42 0.28
C GLU A 147 -4.30 27.46 1.44
N VAL A 148 -3.40 26.52 1.19
CA VAL A 148 -2.92 25.58 2.20
C VAL A 148 -1.77 26.22 2.95
N ALA A 149 -1.83 26.22 4.29
CA ALA A 149 -0.73 26.72 5.10
C ALA A 149 0.50 25.79 5.00
N PRO A 150 1.71 26.32 4.73
CA PRO A 150 2.91 25.51 4.64
C PRO A 150 3.20 24.83 5.99
N PRO A 151 3.75 23.61 5.97
CA PRO A 151 4.11 22.91 7.20
C PRO A 151 5.22 23.68 7.94
N ILE A 152 5.09 23.77 9.27
CA ILE A 152 6.05 24.48 10.14
C ILE A 152 7.44 23.84 10.07
N ILE A 153 7.50 22.53 9.89
CA ILE A 153 8.70 21.74 9.65
C ILE A 153 8.31 20.71 8.60
N GLY A 154 9.04 20.64 7.49
CA GLY A 154 8.81 19.55 6.55
C GLY A 154 10.07 19.21 5.79
N ALA A 155 10.10 17.96 5.38
CA ALA A 155 11.02 17.46 4.40
C ALA A 155 10.23 16.59 3.43
N THR A 156 10.77 16.45 2.24
CA THR A 156 10.19 15.67 1.15
C THR A 156 10.86 14.30 1.13
N PHE A 157 10.08 13.22 1.29
CA PHE A 157 10.58 11.84 1.39
C PHE A 157 10.04 10.93 0.30
N VAL A 158 10.86 10.33 -0.52
CA VAL A 158 10.40 9.39 -1.55
C VAL A 158 10.73 7.96 -1.16
N VAL A 159 9.89 7.00 -1.55
CA VAL A 159 10.09 5.57 -1.24
C VAL A 159 10.14 4.73 -2.51
N ARG A 160 10.83 3.59 -2.46
CA ARG A 160 10.87 2.61 -3.55
C ARG A 160 10.67 1.20 -2.99
N GLU A 161 10.39 0.26 -3.88
CA GLU A 161 10.33 -1.17 -3.58
C GLU A 161 11.55 -1.63 -2.76
N GLY A 162 11.31 -2.53 -1.80
CA GLY A 162 12.33 -3.01 -0.87
C GLY A 162 12.51 -2.14 0.40
N GLY A 163 11.63 -1.15 0.61
CA GLY A 163 11.64 -0.31 1.82
C GLY A 163 12.73 0.77 1.83
N GLN A 164 13.34 1.04 0.67
CA GLN A 164 14.28 2.15 0.53
C GLN A 164 13.51 3.47 0.59
N VAL A 165 14.03 4.41 1.37
CA VAL A 165 13.47 5.74 1.57
C VAL A 165 14.57 6.76 1.42
N CYS A 166 14.28 7.89 0.78
CA CYS A 166 15.21 8.99 0.61
C CYS A 166 14.56 10.30 1.00
N ARG A 167 15.23 11.09 1.84
CA ARG A 167 14.89 12.50 2.05
C ARG A 167 15.57 13.33 0.97
N LEU A 168 14.80 14.06 0.18
CA LEU A 168 15.34 14.92 -0.87
C LEU A 168 16.16 16.07 -0.25
N HIS A 169 17.24 16.42 -0.94
CA HIS A 169 18.13 17.52 -0.58
C HIS A 169 18.39 18.38 -1.81
N GLU A 170 18.40 19.69 -1.60
CA GLU A 170 18.84 20.68 -2.58
C GLU A 170 20.32 20.97 -2.39
N ARG A 171 20.98 21.32 -3.49
CA ARG A 171 22.39 21.72 -3.51
C ARG A 171 22.47 23.22 -3.75
N PHE A 172 23.18 23.93 -2.89
CA PHE A 172 23.54 25.32 -3.12
C PHE A 172 24.95 25.42 -3.70
N ASP A 173 25.07 26.02 -4.88
CA ASP A 173 26.36 26.25 -5.52
C ASP A 173 27.08 27.46 -4.93
N GLU A 174 26.32 28.44 -4.45
CA GLU A 174 26.82 29.66 -3.82
C GLU A 174 26.44 29.72 -2.33
N PRO A 175 27.29 30.30 -1.47
CA PRO A 175 26.98 30.51 -0.05
C PRO A 175 25.62 31.21 0.15
N ILE A 176 24.89 30.77 1.17
CA ILE A 176 23.57 31.34 1.47
C ILE A 176 23.75 32.63 2.27
N GLU A 177 23.20 33.73 1.78
CA GLU A 177 23.07 34.99 2.52
C GLU A 177 21.62 35.13 3.03
N TYR A 178 21.45 35.41 4.32
CA TYR A 178 20.14 35.63 4.93
C TYR A 178 20.18 36.74 5.98
N GLU A 179 19.03 37.37 6.22
CA GLU A 179 18.87 38.41 7.24
C GLU A 179 18.17 37.82 8.47
N THR A 180 18.70 38.07 9.66
CA THR A 180 18.06 37.64 10.91
C THR A 180 16.84 38.50 11.22
N ALA A 181 15.99 38.04 12.16
CA ALA A 181 14.87 38.83 12.65
C ALA A 181 15.29 40.19 13.28
N GLN A 182 16.57 40.33 13.63
CA GLN A 182 17.18 41.54 14.16
C GLN A 182 17.79 42.45 13.07
N GLY A 183 17.66 42.09 11.79
CA GLY A 183 18.19 42.85 10.66
C GLY A 183 19.68 42.61 10.36
N GLU A 184 20.29 41.58 10.95
CA GLU A 184 21.70 41.27 10.70
C GLU A 184 21.84 40.39 9.46
N LYS A 185 22.66 40.81 8.49
CA LYS A 185 23.03 39.96 7.36
C LYS A 185 24.05 38.92 7.79
N LYS A 186 23.72 37.65 7.66
CA LYS A 186 24.59 36.50 7.89
C LYS A 186 24.83 35.75 6.60
N LYS A 187 26.01 35.15 6.51
CA LYS A 187 26.43 34.31 5.39
C LYS A 187 26.80 32.93 5.91
N VAL A 188 26.32 31.88 5.25
CA VAL A 188 26.72 30.50 5.50
C VAL A 188 27.75 30.10 4.46
N ASP A 189 29.03 30.09 4.84
CA ASP A 189 30.09 29.57 3.99
C ASP A 189 30.14 28.04 4.07
N PHE A 190 30.21 27.37 2.92
CA PHE A 190 30.36 25.92 2.84
C PHE A 190 31.83 25.53 3.05
N LYS A 191 32.12 24.76 4.11
CA LYS A 191 33.50 24.33 4.41
C LYS A 191 33.89 23.07 3.65
N ASN A 192 32.92 22.27 3.26
CA ASN A 192 33.10 21.04 2.51
C ASN A 192 31.90 20.78 1.58
N GLU A 193 32.00 19.74 0.74
CA GLU A 193 30.95 19.39 -0.22
C GLU A 193 29.63 18.98 0.45
N ALA A 194 29.66 18.37 1.63
CA ALA A 194 28.45 17.97 2.35
C ALA A 194 27.67 19.16 2.88
N ASP A 195 28.35 20.26 3.24
CA ASP A 195 27.71 21.51 3.70
C ASP A 195 26.88 22.18 2.60
N ARG A 196 27.04 21.79 1.34
CA ARG A 196 26.27 22.34 0.21
C ARG A 196 24.86 21.76 0.10
N TYR A 197 24.57 20.67 0.80
CA TYR A 197 23.30 19.96 0.68
C TYR A 197 22.42 20.20 1.90
N TYR A 198 21.20 20.67 1.66
CA TYR A 198 20.20 20.92 2.70
C TYR A 198 18.92 20.16 2.37
N PRO A 199 18.13 19.73 3.36
CA PRO A 199 16.82 19.15 3.08
C PRO A 199 16.04 20.07 2.13
N ALA A 200 15.53 19.48 1.05
CA ALA A 200 14.71 20.22 0.10
C ALA A 200 13.54 20.87 0.84
N ASP A 201 13.09 22.01 0.33
CA ASP A 201 12.05 22.75 1.00
C ASP A 201 10.82 21.87 1.29
N ALA A 202 10.11 22.22 2.37
CA ALA A 202 8.93 21.48 2.78
C ALA A 202 7.74 21.66 1.82
N THR A 203 7.91 22.46 0.77
CA THR A 203 6.84 22.99 -0.07
C THR A 203 6.84 22.43 -1.48
N GLY A 204 7.81 21.58 -1.86
CA GLY A 204 7.92 21.07 -3.22
C GLY A 204 8.59 19.72 -3.40
N LEU A 205 8.19 19.02 -4.47
CA LEU A 205 9.11 18.19 -5.25
C LEU A 205 9.99 19.14 -6.09
N PRO A 206 11.25 18.80 -6.40
CA PRO A 206 12.12 19.66 -7.21
C PRO A 206 11.47 19.91 -8.57
N SER A 207 10.98 21.14 -8.79
CA SER A 207 9.93 21.44 -9.78
C SER A 207 10.36 21.24 -11.24
N ASP A 208 11.64 21.40 -11.52
CA ASP A 208 12.13 21.40 -12.91
C ASP A 208 12.32 19.97 -13.47
N ASP A 209 12.48 18.99 -12.59
CA ASP A 209 12.84 17.61 -12.96
C ASP A 209 11.84 16.55 -12.50
N SER A 210 10.78 16.97 -11.81
CA SER A 210 9.78 16.08 -11.21
C SER A 210 8.51 16.01 -12.06
N VAL A 211 8.15 14.80 -12.48
CA VAL A 211 6.86 14.54 -13.14
C VAL A 211 6.00 13.69 -12.22
N LEU A 212 4.82 14.19 -11.82
CA LEU A 212 3.84 13.39 -11.08
C LEU A 212 3.25 12.30 -11.98
N VAL A 213 3.31 11.07 -11.50
CA VAL A 213 2.92 9.87 -12.25
C VAL A 213 2.19 8.88 -11.35
N VAL A 214 1.39 8.02 -11.97
CA VAL A 214 0.78 6.86 -11.33
C VAL A 214 1.35 5.62 -11.99
N ARG A 215 1.94 4.72 -11.20
CA ARG A 215 2.41 3.43 -11.73
C ARG A 215 1.23 2.65 -12.31
N THR A 216 1.47 1.99 -13.43
CA THR A 216 0.46 1.11 -14.07
C THR A 216 -0.01 0.04 -13.09
N GLN A 217 0.89 -0.49 -12.25
CA GLN A 217 0.55 -1.47 -11.23
C GLN A 217 -0.43 -0.92 -10.19
N ALA A 218 -0.23 0.32 -9.69
CA ALA A 218 -1.13 0.92 -8.72
C ALA A 218 -2.57 1.09 -9.25
N LEU A 219 -2.72 1.35 -10.56
CA LEU A 219 -4.02 1.40 -11.23
C LEU A 219 -4.65 0.00 -11.35
N ILE A 220 -3.84 -1.03 -11.63
CA ILE A 220 -4.30 -2.43 -11.66
C ILE A 220 -4.78 -2.85 -10.26
N ASP A 221 -3.99 -2.59 -9.22
CA ASP A 221 -4.31 -2.93 -7.84
C ASP A 221 -5.60 -2.24 -7.35
N LEU A 222 -5.82 -0.98 -7.77
CA LEU A 222 -7.08 -0.28 -7.50
C LEU A 222 -8.27 -0.94 -8.20
N GLN A 223 -8.13 -1.31 -9.47
CA GLN A 223 -9.21 -1.95 -10.23
C GLN A 223 -9.54 -3.35 -9.71
N GLU A 224 -8.54 -4.10 -9.29
CA GLU A 224 -8.73 -5.42 -8.70
C GLU A 224 -9.49 -5.32 -7.37
N ARG A 225 -9.12 -4.37 -6.49
CA ARG A 225 -9.86 -4.10 -5.24
C ARG A 225 -11.32 -3.69 -5.44
N LEU A 226 -11.62 -3.01 -6.54
CA LEU A 226 -12.98 -2.57 -6.87
C LEU A 226 -13.77 -3.59 -7.70
N SER A 227 -13.11 -4.64 -8.18
CA SER A 227 -13.77 -5.70 -8.94
C SER A 227 -14.73 -6.47 -8.04
N PRO A 228 -15.99 -6.70 -8.46
CA PRO A 228 -16.98 -7.41 -7.66
C PRO A 228 -16.54 -8.84 -7.27
N ALA A 229 -15.50 -9.39 -7.90
CA ALA A 229 -14.91 -10.68 -7.55
C ALA A 229 -14.42 -10.77 -6.09
N ASP A 230 -14.04 -9.64 -5.46
CA ASP A 230 -13.68 -9.63 -4.03
C ASP A 230 -14.86 -9.31 -3.10
N SER A 231 -15.95 -8.71 -3.60
CA SER A 231 -17.18 -8.55 -2.81
C SER A 231 -17.87 -9.89 -2.51
N ASP A 232 -17.65 -10.90 -3.36
CA ASP A 232 -18.15 -12.28 -3.15
C ASP A 232 -17.30 -13.09 -2.15
N ARG A 233 -16.04 -12.71 -1.89
CA ARG A 233 -15.15 -13.45 -0.97
C ARG A 233 -15.40 -13.16 0.50
N ASN A 234 -16.04 -12.03 0.80
CA ASN A 234 -16.36 -11.61 2.17
C ASN A 234 -17.86 -11.58 2.46
N THR A 235 -18.72 -12.02 1.53
CA THR A 235 -20.10 -12.35 1.90
C THR A 235 -20.06 -13.54 2.85
N PRO A 236 -20.61 -13.42 4.08
CA PRO A 236 -20.87 -14.58 4.90
C PRO A 236 -21.61 -15.62 4.05
N LEU A 237 -21.15 -16.87 4.06
CA LEU A 237 -21.87 -17.97 3.43
C LEU A 237 -23.35 -17.84 3.79
N ASP A 238 -24.23 -17.91 2.80
CA ASP A 238 -25.67 -17.90 3.06
C ASP A 238 -25.96 -18.89 4.21
N SER A 239 -26.67 -18.44 5.25
CA SER A 239 -26.94 -19.22 6.47
C SER A 239 -27.42 -20.65 6.17
N ARG A 240 -28.12 -20.81 5.05
CA ARG A 240 -28.59 -22.12 4.57
C ARG A 240 -27.48 -22.97 3.96
N ALA A 241 -26.57 -22.38 3.19
CA ALA A 241 -25.38 -23.05 2.68
C ALA A 241 -24.40 -23.41 3.81
N GLU A 242 -24.16 -22.49 4.75
CA GLU A 242 -23.30 -22.70 5.91
C GLU A 242 -23.78 -23.90 6.75
N THR A 243 -25.07 -23.94 7.10
CA THR A 243 -25.67 -25.09 7.81
C THR A 243 -25.45 -26.41 7.07
N THR A 244 -25.59 -26.39 5.73
CA THR A 244 -25.37 -27.59 4.91
C THR A 244 -23.91 -28.05 4.96
N TYR A 245 -22.94 -27.14 4.86
CA TYR A 245 -21.53 -27.49 4.94
C TYR A 245 -21.14 -27.99 6.33
N LEU A 246 -21.59 -27.31 7.40
CA LEU A 246 -21.34 -27.73 8.78
C LEU A 246 -21.87 -29.14 9.07
N ASN A 247 -23.09 -29.45 8.62
CA ASN A 247 -23.65 -30.79 8.80
C ASN A 247 -22.87 -31.86 8.02
N ILE A 248 -22.42 -31.56 6.80
CA ILE A 248 -21.60 -32.49 6.00
C ILE A 248 -20.25 -32.73 6.68
N ILE A 249 -19.58 -31.67 7.13
CA ILE A 249 -18.29 -31.75 7.82
C ILE A 249 -18.44 -32.53 9.13
N GLY A 250 -19.44 -32.21 9.95
CA GLY A 250 -19.72 -32.89 11.20
C GLY A 250 -19.98 -34.38 11.01
N ALA A 251 -20.84 -34.75 10.04
CA ALA A 251 -21.13 -36.14 9.73
C ALA A 251 -19.88 -36.90 9.24
N MET A 252 -19.03 -36.28 8.42
CA MET A 252 -17.77 -36.86 7.98
C MET A 252 -16.77 -37.02 9.14
N LEU A 253 -16.63 -36.00 9.99
CA LEU A 253 -15.76 -36.06 11.17
C LEU A 253 -16.18 -37.17 12.12
N GLU A 254 -17.46 -37.23 12.49
CA GLU A 254 -17.96 -38.30 13.38
C GLU A 254 -17.74 -39.68 12.77
N THR A 255 -18.01 -39.82 11.46
CA THR A 255 -17.79 -41.06 10.73
C THR A 255 -16.31 -41.46 10.81
N PHE A 256 -15.38 -40.60 10.38
CA PHE A 256 -13.97 -40.97 10.26
C PHE A 256 -13.18 -41.00 11.58
N VAL A 257 -13.57 -40.20 12.57
CA VAL A 257 -12.86 -40.08 13.85
C VAL A 257 -13.37 -41.09 14.87
N HIS A 258 -14.69 -41.17 15.06
CA HIS A 258 -15.25 -41.99 16.13
C HIS A 258 -15.41 -43.45 15.72
N LYS A 259 -15.36 -43.77 14.41
CA LYS A 259 -15.57 -45.13 13.88
C LYS A 259 -16.80 -45.81 14.51
N ASP A 260 -17.85 -45.04 14.76
CA ASP A 260 -19.11 -45.53 15.36
C ASP A 260 -19.88 -46.50 14.43
N HIS A 261 -19.28 -46.81 13.28
CA HIS A 261 -19.69 -47.81 12.30
C HIS A 261 -18.84 -49.10 12.32
N GLY A 262 -17.93 -49.27 13.28
CA GLY A 262 -17.02 -50.41 13.34
C GLY A 262 -15.96 -50.40 12.23
N ASP A 263 -15.49 -51.57 11.80
CA ASP A 263 -14.49 -51.72 10.72
C ASP A 263 -15.07 -51.52 9.29
N VAL A 264 -16.21 -50.82 9.17
CA VAL A 264 -16.82 -50.54 7.87
C VAL A 264 -15.91 -49.61 7.08
N ASN A 265 -15.19 -50.18 6.12
CA ASN A 265 -14.46 -49.41 5.12
C ASN A 265 -15.43 -48.97 4.01
N PHE A 266 -15.28 -47.75 3.51
CA PHE A 266 -16.09 -47.24 2.40
C PHE A 266 -15.33 -47.42 1.08
N PRO A 267 -15.62 -48.48 0.29
CA PRO A 267 -14.84 -48.79 -0.91
C PRO A 267 -15.08 -47.81 -2.06
N SER A 268 -16.10 -46.95 -1.95
CA SER A 268 -16.42 -45.94 -2.95
C SER A 268 -17.13 -44.74 -2.33
N GLU A 269 -17.06 -43.60 -3.02
CA GLU A 269 -17.81 -42.40 -2.66
C GLU A 269 -19.32 -42.68 -2.56
N THR A 270 -19.89 -43.45 -3.49
CA THR A 270 -21.32 -43.80 -3.46
C THR A 270 -21.70 -44.49 -2.16
N LYS A 271 -20.88 -45.45 -1.70
CA LYS A 271 -21.13 -46.18 -0.45
C LYS A 271 -21.01 -45.28 0.77
N LEU A 272 -20.08 -44.33 0.75
CA LEU A 272 -19.98 -43.31 1.80
C LEU A 272 -21.24 -42.41 1.83
N ARG A 273 -21.73 -41.95 0.67
CA ARG A 273 -22.92 -41.09 0.61
C ARG A 273 -24.19 -41.81 1.05
N GLU A 274 -24.39 -43.06 0.61
CA GLU A 274 -25.49 -43.91 1.06
C GLU A 274 -25.49 -44.00 2.59
N PHE A 275 -24.34 -44.39 3.17
CA PHE A 275 -24.17 -44.50 4.62
C PHE A 275 -24.47 -43.19 5.37
N LEU A 276 -23.88 -42.07 4.93
CA LEU A 276 -24.10 -40.77 5.57
C LEU A 276 -25.57 -40.35 5.46
N SER A 277 -26.22 -40.63 4.33
CA SER A 277 -27.61 -40.25 4.11
C SER A 277 -28.62 -41.06 4.94
N GLU A 278 -28.33 -42.34 5.17
CA GLU A 278 -29.14 -43.20 6.02
C GLU A 278 -28.92 -42.86 7.50
N ARG A 279 -27.65 -42.74 7.93
CA ARG A 279 -27.29 -42.54 9.34
C ARG A 279 -27.70 -41.18 9.89
N TYR A 280 -27.67 -40.15 9.06
CA TYR A 280 -28.01 -38.77 9.39
C TYR A 280 -29.28 -38.30 8.66
N ALA A 281 -30.21 -39.22 8.44
CA ALA A 281 -31.50 -38.91 7.83
C ALA A 281 -32.22 -37.78 8.58
N GLY A 282 -32.74 -36.80 7.84
CA GLY A 282 -33.42 -35.62 8.39
C GLY A 282 -32.52 -34.41 8.64
N PHE A 283 -31.19 -34.56 8.61
CA PHE A 283 -30.27 -33.44 8.69
C PHE A 283 -30.15 -32.73 7.34
N LYS A 284 -30.20 -31.40 7.38
CA LYS A 284 -30.11 -30.56 6.20
C LYS A 284 -28.76 -30.73 5.51
N GLY A 285 -28.76 -31.04 4.22
CA GLY A 285 -27.53 -31.23 3.44
C GLY A 285 -27.05 -32.67 3.31
N LEU A 286 -27.65 -33.61 4.05
CA LEU A 286 -27.20 -35.01 4.13
C LEU A 286 -28.06 -35.99 3.31
N THR A 287 -28.85 -35.51 2.34
CA THR A 287 -29.46 -36.40 1.35
C THR A 287 -28.41 -36.92 0.38
N GLU A 288 -28.57 -38.14 -0.16
CA GLU A 288 -27.63 -38.70 -1.14
C GLU A 288 -27.37 -37.78 -2.34
N ARG A 289 -28.44 -37.15 -2.87
CA ARG A 289 -28.34 -36.17 -3.97
C ARG A 289 -27.47 -34.97 -3.61
N THR A 290 -27.74 -34.33 -2.46
CA THR A 290 -26.97 -33.16 -2.03
C THR A 290 -25.51 -33.51 -1.77
N LEU A 291 -25.24 -34.66 -1.14
CA LEU A 291 -23.87 -35.15 -0.92
C LEU A 291 -23.15 -35.38 -2.25
N ALA A 292 -23.82 -35.96 -3.26
CA ALA A 292 -23.26 -36.18 -4.58
C ALA A 292 -22.87 -34.87 -5.26
N GLU A 293 -23.78 -33.89 -5.24
CA GLU A 293 -23.55 -32.55 -5.80
C GLU A 293 -22.37 -31.84 -5.09
N LYS A 294 -22.33 -31.86 -3.75
CA LYS A 294 -21.30 -31.17 -2.97
C LYS A 294 -19.93 -31.84 -3.04
N PHE A 295 -19.85 -33.18 -3.02
CA PHE A 295 -18.58 -33.89 -3.17
C PHE A 295 -17.99 -33.73 -4.56
N ALA A 296 -18.83 -33.73 -5.61
CA ALA A 296 -18.37 -33.43 -6.97
C ALA A 296 -17.80 -32.01 -7.08
N ALA A 297 -18.48 -31.01 -6.51
CA ALA A 297 -18.00 -29.63 -6.47
C ALA A 297 -16.67 -29.51 -5.71
N ALA A 298 -16.56 -30.10 -4.52
CA ALA A 298 -15.34 -30.07 -3.71
C ALA A 298 -14.13 -30.66 -4.46
N LYS A 299 -14.30 -31.81 -5.13
CA LYS A 299 -13.24 -32.42 -5.95
C LYS A 299 -12.83 -31.56 -7.13
N LYS A 300 -13.77 -30.82 -7.73
CA LYS A 300 -13.50 -29.92 -8.85
C LYS A 300 -12.60 -28.77 -8.38
N THR A 301 -12.95 -28.13 -7.25
CA THR A 301 -12.16 -27.04 -6.66
C THR A 301 -10.75 -27.49 -6.30
N ILE A 302 -10.62 -28.66 -5.67
CA ILE A 302 -9.30 -29.22 -5.34
C ILE A 302 -8.45 -29.39 -6.61
N ARG A 303 -9.02 -29.91 -7.70
CA ARG A 303 -8.27 -30.10 -8.96
C ARG A 303 -7.85 -28.78 -9.60
N GLU A 304 -8.69 -27.76 -9.55
CA GLU A 304 -8.40 -26.42 -10.10
C GLU A 304 -7.28 -25.69 -9.35
N GLU A 305 -6.98 -26.05 -8.09
CA GLU A 305 -5.85 -25.47 -7.33
C GLU A 305 -4.52 -26.20 -7.55
N PHE A 306 -4.54 -27.40 -8.14
CA PHE A 306 -3.34 -28.22 -8.39
C PHE A 306 -2.88 -28.26 -9.86
N ASP A 307 -3.62 -27.64 -10.78
CA ASP A 307 -3.27 -27.44 -12.21
C ASP A 307 -2.81 -26.00 -12.48
#